data_AF-A0A839ERV2-F1
#
_entry.id   AF-A0A839ERV2-F1
#
_cell.length_a   1.000
_cell.length_b   1.000
_cell.length_c   1.000
_cell.angle_alpha   90.00
_cell.angle_beta   90.00
_cell.angle_gamma   90.00
#
_symmetry.space_group_name_H-M   'P 1'
#
loop_
_entity.id
_entity.type
_entity.pdbx_description
1 polymer ?
#
loop_
_entity_poly.entity_id
_entity_poly.type
_entity_poly.pdbx_seq_one_letter_code
_entity_poly.pdbx_strand_id
1 'polypeptide(L)' 'MSSQLSHLVNASNLLTEIKNLVEVLCMAASDINDERQQCAIQCICDIADDRIATINAVLDAARNEPA' A
#
# COMPACT_ATOMS: atom_id res chain seq x y z
N MET A 1 25.42 -6.77 1.98
CA MET A 1 24.91 -5.69 1.10
C MET A 1 23.96 -6.19 0.01
N SER A 2 24.25 -7.24 -0.78
CA SER A 2 23.34 -7.62 -1.90
C SER A 2 21.96 -8.17 -1.46
N SER A 3 21.87 -8.92 -0.36
CA SER A 3 20.57 -9.45 0.08
C SER A 3 19.65 -8.35 0.63
N GLN A 4 20.20 -7.36 1.34
CA GLN A 4 19.45 -6.24 1.90
C GLN A 4 18.83 -5.36 0.82
N LEU A 5 19.60 -5.08 -0.24
CA LEU A 5 19.11 -4.43 -1.46
C LEU A 5 18.00 -5.24 -2.14
N SER A 6 18.15 -6.57 -2.23
CA SER A 6 17.10 -7.42 -2.82
C SER A 6 15.80 -7.42 -2.01
N HIS A 7 15.89 -7.38 -0.67
CA HIS A 7 14.71 -7.26 0.20
C HIS A 7 14.02 -5.91 0.06
N LEU A 8 14.78 -4.81 -0.06
CA LEU A 8 14.24 -3.47 -0.31
C LEU A 8 13.52 -3.37 -1.65
N VAL A 9 14.07 -3.97 -2.71
CA VAL A 9 13.43 -4.03 -4.03
C VAL A 9 12.15 -4.84 -3.97
N ASN A 10 12.17 -6.02 -3.35
CA ASN A 10 10.98 -6.85 -3.19
C ASN A 10 9.88 -6.15 -2.40
N ALA A 11 10.22 -5.47 -1.30
CA ALA A 11 9.26 -4.70 -0.51
C ALA A 11 8.68 -3.52 -1.28
N SER A 12 9.49 -2.85 -2.12
CA SER A 12 9.03 -1.78 -3.01
C SER A 12 8.05 -2.31 -4.07
N ASN A 13 8.31 -3.50 -4.63
CA ASN A 13 7.43 -4.14 -5.60
C ASN A 13 6.08 -4.52 -4.98
N LEU A 14 6.11 -5.17 -3.81
CA LEU A 14 4.89 -5.51 -3.05
C LEU A 14 4.08 -4.25 -2.71
N LEU A 15 4.75 -3.14 -2.39
CA LEU A 15 4.05 -1.88 -2.12
C LEU A 15 3.33 -1.35 -3.37
N THR A 16 3.94 -1.44 -4.54
CA THR A 16 3.29 -1.08 -5.81
C THR A 16 2.08 -1.97 -6.09
N GLU A 17 2.19 -3.28 -5.84
CA GLU A 17 1.05 -4.20 -5.99
C GLU A 17 -0.11 -3.82 -5.07
N ILE A 18 0.16 -3.51 -3.80
CA ILE A 18 -0.88 -3.08 -2.85
C ILE A 18 -1.54 -1.77 -3.31
N LYS A 19 -0.77 -0.78 -3.77
CA LYS A 19 -1.33 0.48 -4.31
C LYS A 19 -2.29 0.23 -5.47
N ASN A 20 -1.91 -0.64 -6.40
CA ASN A 20 -2.76 -0.99 -7.55
C ASN A 20 -4.05 -1.70 -7.08
N LEU A 21 -3.97 -2.58 -6.08
CA LEU A 21 -5.15 -3.25 -5.53
C LEU A 21 -6.12 -2.26 -4.86
N VAL A 22 -5.60 -1.29 -4.11
CA VAL A 22 -6.41 -0.23 -3.48
C VAL A 22 -7.10 0.61 -4.53
N GLU A 23 -6.42 0.99 -5.61
CA GLU A 23 -7.00 1.76 -6.70
C GLU A 23 -8.16 1.02 -7.37
N VAL A 24 -7.99 -0.28 -7.65
CA VAL A 24 -9.05 -1.12 -8.22
C VAL A 24 -10.24 -1.27 -7.25
N LEU A 25 -9.99 -1.38 -5.94
CA LEU A 25 -11.05 -1.43 -4.93
C LEU A 25 -11.83 -0.11 -4.86
N CYS A 26 -11.15 1.04 -4.92
CA CYS A 26 -11.80 2.35 -4.97
C CYS A 26 -12.68 2.49 -6.23
N MET A 27 -12.19 2.04 -7.39
CA MET A 27 -12.98 2.03 -8.61
C MET A 27 -14.23 1.14 -8.45
N ALA A 28 -14.07 -0.09 -7.96
CA ALA A 28 -15.19 -0.99 -7.72
C ALA A 28 -16.20 -0.42 -6.71
N ALA A 29 -15.74 0.29 -5.68
CA ALA A 29 -16.60 0.95 -4.70
C ALA A 29 -17.48 2.05 -5.33
N SER A 30 -16.97 2.75 -6.34
CA SER A 30 -17.70 3.83 -7.01
C SER A 30 -18.92 3.33 -7.82
N ASP A 31 -18.92 2.06 -8.22
CA ASP A 31 -20.02 1.41 -8.94
C ASP A 31 -21.03 0.72 -8.01
N ILE A 32 -20.79 0.68 -6.70
CA ILE A 32 -21.67 0.03 -5.72
C ILE A 32 -22.74 1.02 -5.26
N ASN A 33 -24.00 0.68 -5.50
CA ASN A 33 -25.16 1.50 -5.13
C ASN A 33 -25.66 1.25 -3.68
N ASP A 34 -24.96 0.40 -2.92
CA ASP A 34 -25.24 0.12 -1.51
C ASP A 34 -24.26 0.91 -0.62
N GLU A 35 -24.77 1.93 0.07
CA GLU A 35 -23.96 2.82 0.93
C GLU A 35 -23.18 2.08 2.01
N ARG A 36 -23.72 0.97 2.55
CA ARG A 36 -23.06 0.22 3.61
C ARG A 36 -21.86 -0.54 3.04
N GLN A 37 -22.01 -1.13 1.86
CA GLN A 37 -20.91 -1.81 1.16
C GLN A 37 -19.84 -0.82 0.69
N GLN A 38 -20.26 0.33 0.16
CA GLN A 38 -19.35 1.40 -0.23
C GLN A 38 -18.55 1.92 0.96
N CYS A 39 -19.20 2.17 2.10
CA CYS A 39 -18.55 2.59 3.35
C CYS A 39 -17.55 1.53 3.85
N ALA A 40 -17.92 0.24 3.79
CA ALA A 40 -17.03 -0.84 4.17
C ALA A 40 -15.76 -0.91 3.30
N ILE A 41 -15.90 -0.72 1.97
CA ILE A 41 -14.75 -0.70 1.06
C ILE A 41 -13.90 0.55 1.27
N GLN A 42 -14.52 1.71 1.47
CA GLN A 42 -13.79 2.94 1.80
C GLN A 42 -12.94 2.76 3.07
N CYS A 43 -13.49 2.17 4.14
CA CYS A 43 -12.71 1.87 5.34
C CYS A 43 -11.51 0.94 5.06
N ILE A 44 -11.64 -0.02 4.14
CA ILE A 44 -10.52 -0.88 3.74
C ILE A 44 -9.44 -0.07 3.01
N CYS A 45 -9.84 0.82 2.10
CA CYS A 45 -8.93 1.70 1.38
C CYS A 45 -8.18 2.64 2.34
N ASP A 46 -8.87 3.24 3.32
CA ASP A 46 -8.25 4.10 4.33
C ASP A 46 -7.19 3.35 5.16
N ILE A 47 -7.51 2.12 5.59
CA ILE A 47 -6.55 1.26 6.32
C ILE A 47 -5.35 0.93 5.44
N ALA A 48 -5.58 0.64 4.16
CA ALA A 48 -4.52 0.30 3.23
C ALA A 48 -3.59 1.50 2.98
N ASP A 49 -4.14 2.70 2.83
CA ASP A 49 -3.38 3.94 2.67
C ASP A 49 -2.51 4.23 3.89
N ASP A 50 -3.03 4.07 5.11
CA ASP A 50 -2.26 4.20 6.35
C ASP A 50 -1.08 3.21 6.40
N ARG A 51 -1.31 1.97 5.95
CA ARG A 51 -0.27 0.92 5.89
C ARG A 51 0.76 1.24 4.80
N ILE A 52 0.33 1.71 3.63
CA ILE A 52 1.21 2.16 2.56
C ILE A 52 2.10 3.30 3.06
N ALA A 53 1.55 4.29 3.75
CA ALA A 53 2.30 5.40 4.32
C ALA A 53 3.37 4.91 5.31
N THR A 54 2.98 3.99 6.21
CA THR A 54 3.90 3.38 7.18
C THR A 54 5.04 2.62 6.50
N ILE A 55 4.73 1.81 5.47
CA ILE A 55 5.73 1.05 4.73
C ILE A 55 6.70 1.99 3.99
N ASN A 56 6.19 3.05 3.34
CA ASN A 56 7.06 4.04 2.71
C ASN A 56 8.04 4.65 3.71
N ALA A 57 7.57 5.04 4.90
CA ALA A 57 8.44 5.59 5.93
C ALA A 57 9.55 4.62 6.37
N VAL A 58 9.22 3.33 6.51
CA VAL A 58 10.21 2.27 6.83
C VAL A 58 11.21 2.07 5.69
N LEU A 59 10.74 2.03 4.44
CA LEU A 59 11.61 1.87 3.27
C LEU A 59 12.54 3.08 3.11
N ASP A 60 12.05 4.28 3.33
CA ASP A 60 12.85 5.50 3.27
C ASP A 60 13.88 5.56 4.39
N ALA A 61 13.53 5.14 5.62
CA ALA A 61 14.49 5.02 6.71
C ALA A 61 15.60 4.01 6.36
N ALA A 62 15.24 2.83 5.87
CA ALA A 62 16.19 1.77 5.50
C ALA A 62 17.09 2.14 4.30
N ARG A 63 16.62 3.01 3.39
CA ARG A 63 17.44 3.54 2.28
C ARG A 63 18.46 4.58 2.73
N ASN A 64 18.17 5.29 3.82
CA ASN A 64 18.98 6.40 4.32
C ASN A 64 19.86 6.01 5.53
N GLU A 65 19.80 4.76 6.01
CA GLU A 65 20.71 4.27 7.03
C GLU A 65 22.15 4.22 6.50
N PRO A 66 23.13 4.81 7.22
CA PRO A 66 24.54 4.70 6.85
C PRO A 66 25.01 3.24 6.99
N ALA A 67 25.75 2.78 5.98
CA ALA A 67 26.26 1.41 5.84
C ALA A 67 27.23 0.98 6.95
#